data_AF-A0A352XR55-F1
#
_entry.id   AF-A0A352XR55-F1
#
_cell.length_a   1.000
_cell.length_b   1.000
_cell.length_c   1.000
_cell.angle_alpha   90.00
_cell.angle_beta   90.00
_cell.angle_gamma   90.00
#
_symmetry.space_group_name_H-M   'P 1'
#
loop_
_entity.id
_entity.type
_entity.pdbx_description
1 polymer ?
#
loop_
_entity_poly.entity_id
_entity_poly.type
_entity_poly.pdbx_seq_one_letter_code
_entity_poly.pdbx_strand_id
1 'polypeptide(L)'
;MNKRNTSGKPIKTPNIPKLELEKGLPEESVHSRAYYAQLALSHDDLTEQVAEHVSFDQILFEQVSMRKTCFKKVQVLDSRFTVCDLANAEWAEATLCRVELIGCHLTGFQS
;
A
#
# COMPACT_ATOMS: atom_id res chain seq x y z
N MET A 1 35.98 18.42 -4.29
CA MET A 1 34.99 19.12 -3.44
C MET A 1 33.62 18.92 -4.07
N ASN A 2 32.64 18.35 -3.35
CA ASN A 2 31.18 18.56 -3.52
C ASN A 2 30.41 17.56 -2.64
N LYS A 3 30.18 17.93 -1.38
CA LYS A 3 29.23 17.23 -0.51
C LYS A 3 27.84 17.76 -0.85
N ARG A 4 26.98 16.92 -1.45
CA ARG A 4 25.55 17.25 -1.59
C ARG A 4 24.94 17.26 -0.19
N ASN A 5 24.54 18.44 0.27
CA ASN A 5 23.87 18.63 1.53
C ASN A 5 22.35 18.45 1.30
N THR A 6 21.83 17.25 1.50
CA THR A 6 20.37 17.02 1.54
C THR A 6 19.91 17.16 2.98
N SER A 7 19.56 18.38 3.40
CA SER A 7 18.84 18.64 4.66
C SER A 7 17.37 18.21 4.54
N GLY A 8 17.12 16.96 4.12
CA GLY A 8 15.80 16.36 4.06
C GLY A 8 15.40 15.87 5.44
N LYS A 9 14.16 16.13 5.86
CA LYS A 9 13.59 15.48 7.06
C LYS A 9 13.73 13.95 6.90
N PRO A 10 14.07 13.22 7.98
CA PRO A 10 14.17 11.77 7.91
C PRO A 10 12.83 11.19 7.46
N ILE A 11 12.89 10.21 6.54
CA ILE A 11 11.73 9.40 6.19
C ILE A 11 11.29 8.70 7.47
N LYS A 12 10.05 8.98 7.90
CA LYS A 12 9.48 8.33 9.07
C LYS A 12 8.99 6.94 8.68
N THR A 13 9.23 5.96 9.54
CA THR A 13 8.67 4.62 9.42
C THR A 13 7.14 4.67 9.56
N PRO A 14 6.43 3.67 9.02
CA PRO A 14 5.01 3.48 9.26
C PRO A 14 4.70 3.43 10.76
N ASN A 15 3.65 4.14 11.18
CA ASN A 15 3.13 4.08 12.54
C ASN A 15 2.07 2.97 12.66
N ILE A 16 2.50 1.72 12.58
CA ILE A 16 1.62 0.56 12.71
C ILE A 16 1.32 0.30 14.21
N PRO A 17 0.05 0.09 14.60
CA PRO A 17 -0.31 -0.26 15.97
C PRO A 17 0.45 -1.50 16.47
N LYS A 18 0.77 -1.52 17.76
CA LYS A 18 1.34 -2.71 18.43
C LYS A 18 0.27 -3.72 18.88
N LEU A 19 -1.00 -3.43 18.59
CA LEU A 19 -2.14 -4.29 18.89
C LEU A 19 -2.37 -5.27 17.74
N GLU A 20 -3.09 -6.36 18.01
CA GLU A 20 -3.58 -7.28 16.98
C GLU A 20 -4.55 -6.55 16.05
N LEU A 21 -4.31 -6.66 14.74
CA LEU A 21 -5.12 -6.05 13.69
C LEU A 21 -6.24 -7.00 13.23
N GLU A 22 -7.35 -6.45 12.74
CA GLU A 22 -8.42 -7.25 12.14
C GLU A 22 -7.95 -7.88 10.83
N LYS A 23 -8.44 -9.08 10.50
CA LYS A 23 -7.95 -9.84 9.34
C LYS A 23 -8.82 -9.64 8.11
N GLY A 24 -8.16 -9.42 6.98
CA GLY A 24 -8.79 -9.36 5.66
C GLY A 24 -9.60 -8.10 5.41
N LEU A 25 -10.12 -8.00 4.19
CA LEU A 25 -11.07 -6.96 3.79
C LEU A 25 -12.52 -7.43 3.99
N PRO A 26 -13.45 -6.51 4.25
CA PRO A 26 -14.87 -6.77 4.03
C PRO A 26 -15.11 -7.32 2.62
N GLU A 27 -15.85 -8.42 2.52
CA GLU A 27 -16.22 -9.06 1.25
C GLU A 27 -15.02 -9.43 0.35
N GLU A 28 -13.81 -9.56 0.91
CA GLU A 28 -12.57 -9.92 0.21
C GLU A 28 -12.27 -8.99 -0.99
N SER A 29 -12.77 -7.75 -0.97
CA SER A 29 -12.63 -6.82 -2.10
C SER A 29 -12.45 -5.35 -1.68
N VAL A 30 -11.88 -4.58 -2.60
CA VAL A 30 -11.60 -3.15 -2.47
C VAL A 30 -12.73 -2.37 -3.14
N HIS A 31 -13.43 -1.56 -2.36
CA HIS A 31 -14.51 -0.72 -2.87
C HIS A 31 -14.04 0.72 -3.07
N SER A 32 -14.62 1.38 -4.09
CA SER A 32 -14.38 2.82 -4.31
C SER A 32 -14.90 3.64 -3.13
N ARG A 33 -14.17 4.70 -2.76
CA ARG A 33 -14.45 5.58 -1.61
C ARG A 33 -14.45 4.87 -0.25
N ALA A 34 -13.96 3.63 -0.18
CA ALA A 34 -13.82 2.92 1.08
C ALA A 34 -12.62 3.45 1.88
N TYR A 35 -12.76 3.32 3.20
CA TYR A 35 -11.71 3.60 4.16
C TYR A 35 -11.42 2.32 4.93
N TYR A 36 -10.26 1.73 4.66
CA TYR A 36 -9.76 0.55 5.37
C TYR A 36 -8.69 0.99 6.36
N ALA A 37 -8.83 0.59 7.62
CA ALA A 37 -7.86 0.94 8.65
C ALA A 37 -7.58 -0.20 9.60
N GLN A 38 -6.33 -0.31 10.04
CA GLN A 38 -5.90 -1.27 11.07
C GLN A 38 -6.24 -2.73 10.72
N LEU A 39 -6.00 -3.10 9.47
CA LEU A 39 -6.19 -4.46 8.95
C LEU A 39 -4.86 -5.15 8.66
N ALA A 40 -4.86 -6.47 8.78
CA ALA A 40 -3.82 -7.35 8.28
C ALA A 40 -4.39 -8.23 7.16
N LEU A 41 -3.84 -8.05 5.96
CA LEU A 41 -4.12 -8.85 4.78
C LEU A 41 -2.93 -9.79 4.56
N SER A 42 -3.21 -11.08 4.46
CA SER A 42 -2.19 -12.12 4.36
C SER A 42 -2.63 -13.18 3.37
N HIS A 43 -1.84 -13.37 2.30
CA HIS A 43 -2.13 -14.30 1.21
C HIS A 43 -3.41 -14.00 0.41
N ASP A 44 -3.95 -12.78 0.51
CA ASP A 44 -5.11 -12.35 -0.28
C ASP A 44 -4.76 -12.15 -1.77
N ASP A 45 -5.75 -12.37 -2.64
CA ASP A 45 -5.67 -12.07 -4.07
C ASP A 45 -6.57 -10.89 -4.44
N LEU A 46 -5.95 -9.73 -4.68
CA LEU A 46 -6.59 -8.51 -5.12
C LEU A 46 -6.22 -8.18 -6.58
N THR A 47 -5.79 -9.19 -7.36
CA THR A 47 -5.41 -9.03 -8.78
C THR A 47 -6.55 -8.37 -9.56
N GLU A 48 -6.19 -7.43 -10.45
CA GLU A 48 -7.09 -6.76 -11.40
C GLU A 48 -8.23 -5.95 -10.75
N GLN A 49 -8.19 -5.71 -9.44
CA GLN A 49 -9.21 -4.87 -8.79
C GLN A 49 -9.14 -3.41 -9.24
N VAL A 50 -10.31 -2.79 -9.34
CA VAL A 50 -10.49 -1.40 -9.79
C VAL A 50 -11.25 -0.61 -8.73
N ALA A 51 -10.66 0.50 -8.28
CA ALA A 51 -11.29 1.38 -7.30
C ALA A 51 -10.82 2.83 -7.49
N GLU A 52 -11.66 3.79 -7.09
CA GLU A 52 -11.29 5.21 -7.01
C GLU A 52 -11.48 5.74 -5.59
N HIS A 53 -10.61 6.65 -5.15
CA HIS A 53 -10.67 7.32 -3.84
C HIS A 53 -10.63 6.37 -2.63
N VAL A 54 -9.93 5.24 -2.74
CA VAL A 54 -9.74 4.32 -1.62
C VAL A 54 -8.61 4.79 -0.69
N SER A 55 -8.80 4.63 0.61
CA SER A 55 -7.79 4.91 1.63
C SER A 55 -7.43 3.64 2.41
N PHE A 56 -6.13 3.40 2.55
CA PHE A 56 -5.52 2.38 3.40
C PHE A 56 -4.72 3.07 4.50
N ASP A 57 -5.11 2.92 5.76
CA ASP A 57 -4.43 3.50 6.91
C ASP A 57 -3.98 2.42 7.90
N GLN A 58 -2.69 2.34 8.18
CA GLN A 58 -2.13 1.36 9.11
C GLN A 58 -2.40 -0.10 8.69
N ILE A 59 -2.24 -0.39 7.40
CA ILE A 59 -2.48 -1.72 6.85
C ILE A 59 -1.18 -2.52 6.75
N LEU A 60 -1.24 -3.78 7.16
CA LEU A 60 -0.19 -4.76 6.90
C LEU A 60 -0.62 -5.65 5.74
N PHE A 61 0.10 -5.55 4.62
CA PHE A 61 -0.04 -6.46 3.49
C PHE A 61 1.13 -7.45 3.51
N GLU A 62 0.84 -8.75 3.60
CA GLU A 62 1.83 -9.81 3.57
C GLU A 62 1.48 -10.83 2.48
N GLN A 63 2.37 -11.03 1.51
CA GLN A 63 2.16 -11.99 0.42
C GLN A 63 0.85 -11.79 -0.34
N VAL A 64 0.40 -10.52 -0.46
CA VAL A 64 -0.82 -10.15 -1.19
C VAL A 64 -0.50 -9.94 -2.66
N SER A 65 -1.35 -10.47 -3.54
CA SER A 65 -1.30 -10.19 -4.97
C SER A 65 -2.14 -8.96 -5.28
N MET A 66 -1.53 -7.92 -5.83
CA MET A 66 -2.18 -6.70 -6.36
C MET A 66 -1.76 -6.46 -7.82
N ARG A 67 -1.47 -7.54 -8.56
CA ARG A 67 -1.11 -7.44 -9.97
C ARG A 67 -2.20 -6.70 -10.74
N LYS A 68 -1.81 -5.78 -11.61
CA LYS A 68 -2.72 -5.05 -12.51
C LYS A 68 -3.90 -4.35 -11.81
N THR A 69 -3.82 -4.06 -10.51
CA THR A 69 -4.85 -3.22 -9.87
C THR A 69 -4.85 -1.84 -10.50
N CYS A 70 -6.03 -1.28 -10.72
CA CYS A 70 -6.21 0.09 -11.21
C CYS A 70 -6.84 0.93 -10.10
N PHE A 71 -6.02 1.63 -9.32
CA PHE A 71 -6.46 2.42 -8.17
C PHE A 71 -6.22 3.91 -8.39
N LYS A 72 -7.27 4.63 -8.75
CA LYS A 72 -7.16 6.08 -8.96
C LYS A 72 -7.36 6.83 -7.64
N LYS A 73 -6.46 7.78 -7.35
CA LYS A 73 -6.48 8.61 -6.12
C LYS A 73 -6.46 7.77 -4.84
N VAL A 74 -5.72 6.66 -4.85
CA VAL A 74 -5.49 5.87 -3.64
C VAL A 74 -4.61 6.62 -2.65
N GLN A 75 -4.97 6.54 -1.37
CA GLN A 75 -4.15 7.04 -0.27
C GLN A 75 -3.67 5.86 0.55
N VAL A 76 -2.36 5.78 0.77
CA VAL A 76 -1.75 4.78 1.64
C VAL A 76 -0.96 5.50 2.72
N LEU A 77 -1.36 5.30 3.96
CA LEU A 77 -0.78 5.92 5.15
C LEU A 77 -0.32 4.83 6.11
N ASP A 78 0.87 5.00 6.68
CA ASP A 78 1.37 4.15 7.78
C ASP A 78 1.29 2.64 7.51
N SER A 79 1.45 2.23 6.25
CA SER A 79 1.23 0.83 5.83
C SER A 79 2.52 0.17 5.38
N ARG A 80 2.56 -1.16 5.45
CA ARG A 80 3.70 -1.97 5.01
C ARG A 80 3.23 -3.06 4.07
N PHE A 81 3.96 -3.24 2.98
CA PHE A 81 3.84 -4.34 2.04
C PHE A 81 5.06 -5.23 2.16
N THR A 82 4.85 -6.51 2.42
CA THR A 82 5.91 -7.51 2.60
C THR A 82 5.69 -8.65 1.62
N VAL A 83 6.64 -8.88 0.72
CA VAL A 83 6.60 -9.95 -0.29
C VAL A 83 5.31 -9.89 -1.14
N CYS A 84 4.80 -8.68 -1.40
CA CYS A 84 3.60 -8.48 -2.22
C CYS A 84 3.95 -8.36 -3.71
N ASP A 85 2.99 -8.64 -4.57
CA ASP A 85 3.12 -8.52 -6.02
C ASP A 85 2.27 -7.36 -6.53
N LEU A 86 2.90 -6.25 -6.91
CA LEU A 86 2.25 -5.08 -7.52
C LEU A 86 2.62 -4.96 -9.01
N ALA A 87 2.96 -6.08 -9.68
CA ALA A 87 3.36 -6.03 -11.07
C ALA A 87 2.24 -5.47 -11.95
N ASN A 88 2.59 -4.48 -12.78
CA ASN A 88 1.70 -3.75 -13.67
C ASN A 88 0.51 -3.06 -12.97
N ALA A 89 0.58 -2.80 -11.66
CA ALA A 89 -0.44 -2.00 -10.99
C ALA A 89 -0.34 -0.52 -11.41
N GLU A 90 -1.50 0.09 -11.62
CA GLU A 90 -1.69 1.47 -12.06
C GLU A 90 -2.42 2.26 -10.96
N TRP A 91 -1.67 3.01 -10.17
CA TRP A 91 -2.14 3.75 -9.01
C TRP A 91 -2.14 5.26 -9.27
N ALA A 92 -2.84 5.69 -10.32
CA ALA A 92 -2.80 7.08 -10.79
C ALA A 92 -3.21 8.09 -9.70
N GLU A 93 -2.43 9.15 -9.53
CA GLU A 93 -2.64 10.19 -8.49
C GLU A 93 -2.55 9.63 -7.06
N ALA A 94 -1.76 8.56 -6.85
CA ALA A 94 -1.59 7.98 -5.52
C ALA A 94 -0.81 8.87 -4.57
N THR A 95 -1.18 8.79 -3.29
CA THR A 95 -0.44 9.40 -2.19
C THR A 95 0.08 8.31 -1.26
N LEU A 96 1.40 8.15 -1.19
CA LEU A 96 2.07 7.18 -0.29
C LEU A 96 2.82 7.95 0.81
N CYS A 97 2.41 7.77 2.07
CA CYS A 97 3.00 8.48 3.20
C CYS A 97 3.37 7.50 4.33
N ARG A 98 4.67 7.44 4.66
CA ARG A 98 5.21 6.47 5.64
C ARG A 98 4.83 5.03 5.24
N VAL A 99 5.16 4.69 4.00
CA VAL A 99 4.91 3.37 3.40
C VAL A 99 6.22 2.62 3.23
N GLU A 100 6.23 1.34 3.57
CA GLU A 100 7.35 0.44 3.32
C GLU A 100 6.97 -0.64 2.31
N LEU A 101 7.81 -0.84 1.29
CA LEU A 101 7.70 -1.90 0.29
C LEU A 101 8.91 -2.84 0.47
N ILE A 102 8.71 -4.01 1.07
CA ILE A 102 9.78 -4.93 1.47
C ILE A 102 9.68 -6.19 0.61
N GLY A 103 10.66 -6.43 -0.25
CA GLY A 103 10.70 -7.62 -1.11
C GLY A 103 9.54 -7.72 -2.10
N CYS A 104 8.92 -6.60 -2.46
CA CYS A 104 7.77 -6.57 -3.36
C CYS A 104 8.17 -6.65 -4.84
N HIS A 105 7.35 -7.30 -5.66
CA HIS A 105 7.49 -7.29 -7.11
C HIS A 105 6.79 -6.06 -7.68
N LEU A 106 7.55 -5.13 -8.27
CA LEU A 106 7.05 -3.81 -8.74
C LEU A 106 7.24 -3.61 -10.27
N THR A 107 7.47 -4.66 -11.05
CA THR A 107 7.71 -4.51 -12.49
C THR A 107 6.48 -3.89 -13.16
N GLY A 108 6.66 -2.75 -13.84
CA GLY A 108 5.56 -2.06 -14.51
C GLY A 108 4.62 -1.29 -13.57
N PHE A 109 4.95 -1.18 -12.27
CA PHE A 109 4.20 -0.35 -11.33
C PHE A 109 4.24 1.14 -11.74
N GLN A 110 3.08 1.79 -11.71
CA GLN A 110 2.92 3.21 -12.05
C GLN A 110 2.07 3.89 -10.97
N SER A 111 2.50 5.06 -10.47
CA SER A 111 1.82 5.82 -9.42
C SER A 111 1.91 7.32 -9.62
#